data_AF-T0HAW1-F1
#
_entry.id   AF-T0HAW1-F1
#
_cell.length_a   1.000
_cell.length_b   1.000
_cell.length_c   1.000
_cell.angle_alpha   90.00
_cell.angle_beta   90.00
_cell.angle_gamma   90.00
#
_symmetry.space_group_name_H-M   'P 1'
#
loop_
_entity.id
_entity.type
_entity.pdbx_description
1 polymer ?
#
loop_
_entity_poly.entity_id
_entity_poly.type
_entity_poly.pdbx_seq_one_letter_code
_entity_poly.pdbx_strand_id
1 'polypeptide(L)'
;MLKLHDFCNRAEPGNIYDDRASGSRDDRPGLAACLKSLRDGDVLIVWKLDRLGRTLTHLVSTVQNLSDRGIGLRVLTGKGAQIDTTTPSGRMVFGIFATLAEFERDMIRERTMAGLAAARARGRKGGRKFALSKAQVRLAQAAMAQRDTSVSDLCKELGIERVTLYRYVGPNGELRDYGQRVLAAKTR
;
A
#
# COMPACT_ATOMS: atom_id res chain seq x y z
N MET A 1 2.03 40.50 1.94
CA MET A 1 1.41 39.15 2.01
C MET A 1 1.07 38.74 0.58
N LEU A 2 1.94 37.98 -0.10
CA LEU A 2 1.66 37.50 -1.47
C LEU A 2 0.47 36.53 -1.40
N LYS A 3 -0.63 36.87 -2.07
CA LYS A 3 -1.80 35.98 -2.14
C LYS A 3 -1.50 34.88 -3.17
N LEU A 4 -2.09 33.68 -3.02
CA LEU A 4 -1.97 32.57 -3.98
C LEU A 4 -2.22 33.04 -5.43
N HIS A 5 -3.16 34.00 -5.58
CA HIS A 5 -3.51 34.64 -6.85
C HIS A 5 -2.31 35.39 -7.50
N ASP A 6 -1.50 36.09 -6.71
CA ASP A 6 -0.34 36.84 -7.21
C ASP A 6 0.77 35.91 -7.72
N PHE A 7 0.87 34.70 -7.14
CA PHE A 7 1.82 33.68 -7.57
C PHE A 7 1.35 32.95 -8.83
N CYS A 8 0.07 32.54 -8.88
CA CYS A 8 -0.52 31.95 -10.08
C CYS A 8 -0.41 32.88 -11.29
N ASN A 9 -0.51 34.20 -11.10
CA ASN A 9 -0.34 35.18 -12.18
C ASN A 9 1.09 35.26 -12.74
N ARG A 10 2.10 34.77 -12.01
CA ARG A 10 3.51 34.73 -12.46
C ARG A 10 3.91 33.38 -13.04
N ALA A 11 3.14 32.33 -12.77
CA ALA A 11 3.35 31.02 -13.35
C ALA A 11 2.71 30.96 -14.75
N GLU A 12 3.31 30.22 -15.67
CA GLU A 12 2.70 29.97 -16.97
C GLU A 12 1.37 29.21 -16.78
N PRO A 13 0.25 29.65 -17.39
CA PRO A 13 -1.07 29.06 -17.14
C PRO A 13 -1.16 27.54 -17.38
N GLY A 14 -0.32 26.98 -18.26
CA GLY A 14 -0.25 25.54 -18.54
C GLY A 14 0.47 24.71 -17.46
N ASN A 15 1.13 25.35 -16.49
CA ASN A 15 1.93 24.69 -15.46
C ASN A 15 1.29 24.80 -14.06
N ILE A 16 0.01 25.17 -13.99
CA ILE A 16 -0.76 25.28 -12.75
C ILE A 16 -1.70 24.07 -12.66
N TYR A 17 -1.53 23.29 -11.59
CA TYR A 17 -2.33 22.10 -11.32
C TYR A 17 -3.14 22.33 -10.05
N ASP A 18 -4.45 22.10 -10.10
CA ASP A 18 -5.37 22.18 -8.96
C ASP A 18 -6.01 20.81 -8.72
N ASP A 19 -6.12 20.44 -7.46
CA ASP A 19 -6.86 19.27 -7.01
C ASP A 19 -7.93 19.72 -6.01
N ARG A 20 -9.19 19.62 -6.42
CA ARG A 20 -10.34 19.80 -5.52
C ARG A 20 -10.69 18.48 -4.85
N ALA A 21 -9.92 18.09 -3.84
CA ALA A 21 -10.24 16.93 -3.01
C ALA A 21 -10.99 17.37 -1.74
N SER A 22 -12.32 17.22 -1.71
CA SER A 22 -13.08 17.17 -0.46
C SER A 22 -12.67 15.90 0.30
N GLY A 23 -12.12 16.06 1.50
CA GLY A 23 -11.46 14.99 2.25
C GLY A 23 -12.22 13.66 2.28
N SER A 24 -11.78 12.71 1.46
CA SER A 24 -12.05 11.26 1.63
C SER A 24 -11.39 10.44 0.51
N ARG A 25 -11.32 10.98 -0.71
CA ARG A 25 -10.65 10.28 -1.82
C ARG A 25 -9.16 10.63 -1.92
N ASP A 26 -8.35 9.61 -2.20
CA ASP A 26 -6.90 9.70 -2.41
C ASP A 26 -6.54 9.95 -3.88
N ASP A 27 -7.54 10.05 -4.77
CA ASP A 27 -7.34 10.41 -6.16
C ASP A 27 -6.96 11.90 -6.28
N ARG A 28 -5.68 12.15 -6.51
CA ARG A 28 -5.11 13.47 -6.82
C ARG A 28 -4.64 13.51 -8.26
N PRO A 29 -5.57 13.51 -9.25
CA PRO A 29 -5.21 13.49 -10.66
C PRO A 29 -4.40 14.73 -11.07
N GLY A 30 -4.64 15.89 -10.46
CA GLY A 30 -3.87 17.12 -10.70
C GLY A 30 -2.41 16.98 -10.27
N LEU A 31 -2.17 16.50 -9.06
CA LEU A 31 -0.82 16.22 -8.55
C LEU A 31 -0.13 15.14 -9.39
N ALA A 32 -0.84 14.07 -9.75
CA ALA A 32 -0.28 13.00 -10.59
C ALA A 32 0.13 13.52 -11.98
N ALA A 33 -0.71 14.35 -12.60
CA ALA A 33 -0.40 14.98 -13.89
C ALA A 33 0.80 15.93 -13.78
N CYS A 34 0.85 16.75 -12.71
CA CYS A 34 1.97 17.63 -12.41
C CYS A 34 3.28 16.85 -12.25
N LEU A 35 3.30 15.81 -11.41
CA LEU A 35 4.51 15.01 -11.17
C LEU A 35 5.01 14.32 -12.45
N LYS A 36 4.10 13.99 -13.37
CA LYS A 36 4.42 13.39 -14.67
C LYS A 36 4.96 14.41 -15.67
N SER A 37 4.55 15.68 -15.61
CA SER A 37 5.00 16.71 -16.54
C SER A 37 6.42 17.22 -16.22
N LEU A 38 6.85 17.13 -14.96
CA LEU A 38 8.14 17.65 -14.50
C LEU A 38 9.34 16.95 -15.16
N ARG A 39 10.38 17.73 -15.46
CA ARG A 39 11.64 17.32 -16.10
C ARG A 39 12.83 17.72 -15.24
N ASP A 40 14.00 17.16 -15.56
CA ASP A 40 15.26 17.55 -14.93
C ASP A 40 15.47 19.07 -15.02
N GLY A 41 15.90 19.68 -13.91
CA GLY A 41 16.07 21.13 -13.77
C GLY A 41 14.80 21.91 -13.41
N ASP A 42 13.61 21.29 -13.45
CA ASP A 42 12.38 21.95 -13.01
C ASP A 42 12.36 22.18 -11.49
N VAL A 43 11.51 23.12 -11.05
CA VAL A 43 11.22 23.33 -9.63
C VAL A 43 9.71 23.20 -9.41
N LEU A 44 9.31 22.18 -8.67
CA LEU A 44 7.94 22.04 -8.19
C LEU A 44 7.68 23.06 -7.09
N ILE A 45 6.68 23.91 -7.28
CA ILE A 45 6.31 24.92 -6.30
C ILE A 45 4.95 24.57 -5.73
N VAL A 46 4.88 24.46 -4.39
CA VAL A 46 3.64 24.14 -3.69
C VAL A 46 3.29 25.23 -2.70
N TRP A 47 1.99 25.51 -2.56
CA TRP A 47 1.51 26.49 -1.58
C TRP A 47 1.85 26.06 -0.15
N LYS A 48 1.59 24.80 0.19
CA LYS A 48 1.82 24.20 1.51
C LYS A 48 2.17 22.72 1.33
N LEU A 49 2.90 22.15 2.30
CA LEU A 49 3.36 20.76 2.27
C LEU A 49 2.24 19.70 2.29
N ASP A 50 1.09 20.00 2.89
CA ASP A 50 -0.08 19.10 2.93
C ASP A 50 -0.65 18.80 1.53
N ARG A 51 -0.26 19.59 0.52
CA ARG A 51 -0.57 19.36 -0.90
C ARG A 51 0.23 18.23 -1.52
N LEU A 52 1.38 17.85 -0.96
CA LEU A 52 2.20 16.74 -1.48
C LEU A 52 1.90 15.38 -0.85
N GLY A 53 1.31 15.35 0.35
CA GLY A 53 1.00 14.07 1.00
C GLY A 53 0.30 14.25 2.34
N ARG A 54 -0.33 13.16 2.81
CA ARG A 54 -1.01 13.12 4.12
C ARG A 54 -0.10 12.62 5.25
N THR A 55 0.99 11.93 4.91
CA THR A 55 1.95 11.38 5.87
C THR A 55 3.35 11.93 5.59
N LEU A 56 4.16 12.07 6.63
CA LEU A 56 5.56 12.49 6.51
C LEU A 56 6.33 11.53 5.59
N THR A 57 6.09 10.24 5.73
CA THR A 57 6.69 9.19 4.89
C THR A 57 6.39 9.39 3.40
N HIS A 58 5.14 9.71 3.04
CA HIS A 58 4.75 9.94 1.64
C HIS A 58 5.40 11.21 1.10
N LEU A 59 5.41 12.28 1.91
CA LEU A 59 6.08 13.53 1.56
C LEU A 59 7.57 13.29 1.28
N VAL A 60 8.27 12.63 2.22
CA VAL A 60 9.71 12.34 2.09
C VAL A 60 10.00 11.54 0.82
N SER A 61 9.23 10.47 0.59
CA SER A 61 9.41 9.61 -0.59
C SER A 61 9.17 10.37 -1.91
N THR A 62 8.18 11.26 -1.94
CA THR A 62 7.86 12.07 -3.12
C THR A 62 9.01 13.02 -3.44
N VAL A 63 9.51 13.73 -2.43
CA VAL A 63 10.57 14.74 -2.63
C VAL A 63 11.93 14.08 -2.90
N GLN A 64 12.19 12.89 -2.34
CA GLN A 64 13.35 12.09 -2.73
C GLN A 64 13.26 11.72 -4.21
N ASN A 65 12.11 11.24 -4.68
CA ASN A 65 11.91 10.93 -6.10
C ASN A 65 12.10 12.16 -7.02
N LEU A 66 11.63 13.34 -6.60
CA LEU A 66 11.90 14.59 -7.32
C LEU A 66 13.40 14.89 -7.37
N SER A 67 14.09 14.76 -6.23
CA SER A 67 15.53 15.02 -6.14
C SER A 67 16.34 14.06 -7.01
N ASP A 68 16.00 12.77 -7.03
CA ASP A 68 16.63 11.76 -7.87
C ASP A 68 16.46 12.05 -9.38
N ARG A 69 15.40 12.77 -9.74
CA ARG A 69 15.10 13.25 -11.10
C ARG A 69 15.69 14.64 -11.39
N GLY A 70 16.47 15.21 -10.47
CA GLY A 70 17.03 16.56 -10.59
C GLY A 70 16.00 17.69 -10.50
N ILE A 71 14.82 17.41 -9.92
CA ILE A 71 13.73 18.37 -9.74
C ILE A 71 13.80 18.98 -8.33
N GLY A 72 13.79 20.30 -8.26
CA GLY A 72 13.70 21.04 -7.00
C GLY A 72 12.28 21.07 -6.42
N LEU A 73 12.17 21.28 -5.12
CA LEU A 73 10.93 21.58 -4.41
C LEU A 73 11.07 22.92 -3.70
N ARG A 74 10.05 23.77 -3.83
CA ARG A 74 9.91 24.98 -3.02
C ARG A 74 8.51 25.09 -2.42
N VAL A 75 8.46 25.39 -1.12
CA VAL A 75 7.20 25.59 -0.39
C VAL A 75 6.99 27.08 -0.13
N LEU A 76 5.83 27.62 -0.50
CA LEU A 76 5.57 29.05 -0.40
C LEU A 76 5.11 29.53 0.98
N THR A 77 4.35 28.71 1.72
CA THR A 77 3.79 29.13 3.01
C THR A 77 3.54 27.97 3.98
N GLY A 78 3.17 28.32 5.22
CA GLY A 78 2.89 27.38 6.30
C GLY A 78 4.13 26.84 7.01
N LYS A 79 3.91 25.82 7.84
CA LYS A 79 5.00 25.09 8.50
C LYS A 79 5.78 24.33 7.42
N GLY A 80 7.02 24.74 7.16
CA GLY A 80 7.83 24.21 6.06
C GLY A 80 8.10 25.18 4.92
N ALA A 81 7.71 26.46 5.02
CA ALA A 81 8.08 27.48 4.05
C ALA A 81 9.60 27.69 3.89
N GLN A 82 10.40 27.25 4.86
CA GLN A 82 11.86 27.21 4.76
C GLN A 82 12.40 26.03 3.92
N ILE A 83 11.54 25.14 3.44
CA ILE A 83 11.95 23.99 2.63
C ILE A 83 12.02 24.41 1.17
N ASP A 84 13.26 24.65 0.76
CA ASP A 84 13.66 24.90 -0.62
C ASP A 84 14.84 23.98 -0.97
N THR A 85 14.57 22.85 -1.63
CA THR A 85 15.59 21.86 -1.97
C THR A 85 16.52 22.31 -3.11
N THR A 86 16.27 23.48 -3.71
CA THR A 86 17.23 24.10 -4.62
C THR A 86 18.44 24.68 -3.86
N THR A 87 18.29 24.96 -2.57
CA THR A 87 19.36 25.49 -1.71
C THR A 87 20.08 24.39 -0.92
N PRO A 88 21.39 24.52 -0.62
CA PRO A 88 22.11 23.57 0.23
C PRO A 88 21.48 23.40 1.63
N SER A 89 21.07 24.51 2.25
CA SER A 89 20.44 24.49 3.57
C SER A 89 19.08 23.78 3.55
N GLY A 90 18.26 24.03 2.53
CA GLY A 90 16.97 23.35 2.40
C GLY A 90 17.11 21.85 2.11
N ARG A 91 18.12 21.43 1.33
CA ARG A 91 18.45 20.01 1.17
C ARG A 91 18.87 19.36 2.48
N MET A 92 19.70 20.03 3.28
CA MET A 92 20.11 19.52 4.60
C MET A 92 18.90 19.33 5.52
N VAL A 93 18.05 20.35 5.66
CA VAL A 93 16.83 20.28 6.49
C VAL A 93 15.92 19.16 6.02
N PHE A 94 15.74 19.02 4.71
CA PHE A 94 14.95 17.94 4.14
C PHE A 94 15.55 16.55 4.40
N GLY A 95 16.88 16.40 4.32
CA GLY A 95 17.58 15.17 4.69
C GLY A 95 17.32 14.74 6.14
N ILE A 96 17.29 15.69 7.09
CA ILE A 96 16.92 15.40 8.49
C ILE A 96 15.50 14.87 8.58
N PHE A 97 14.54 15.47 7.86
CA PHE A 97 13.17 14.96 7.82
C PHE A 97 13.09 13.57 7.19
N ALA A 98 13.93 13.28 6.19
CA ALA A 98 13.99 11.96 5.58
C ALA A 98 14.44 10.90 6.58
N THR A 99 15.53 11.15 7.30
CA THR A 99 16.03 10.26 8.35
C THR A 99 15.02 10.05 9.47
N LEU A 100 14.31 11.11 9.90
CA LEU A 100 13.26 11.01 10.90
C LEU A 100 12.08 10.14 10.41
N ALA A 101 11.70 10.25 9.14
CA ALA A 101 10.63 9.45 8.55
C ALA A 101 11.00 7.96 8.45
N GLU A 102 12.26 7.65 8.17
CA GLU A 102 12.79 6.28 8.20
C GLU A 102 12.77 5.71 9.61
N PHE A 103 13.25 6.48 10.60
CA PHE A 103 13.23 6.09 12.00
C PHE A 103 11.80 5.80 12.51
N GLU A 104 10.82 6.64 12.17
CA GLU A 104 9.42 6.41 12.53
C GLU A 104 8.89 5.10 11.92
N ARG A 105 9.19 4.85 10.64
CA ARG A 105 8.78 3.64 9.93
C ARG A 105 9.36 2.39 10.59
N ASP A 106 10.64 2.43 10.96
CA ASP A 106 11.32 1.31 11.61
C ASP A 106 10.75 1.03 13.01
N MET A 107 10.45 2.07 13.79
CA MET A 107 9.82 1.93 15.10
C MET A 107 8.41 1.30 15.00
N ILE A 108 7.61 1.69 14.01
CA ILE A 108 6.30 1.08 13.75
C ILE A 108 6.46 -0.40 13.40
N ARG A 109 7.44 -0.72 12.55
CA ARG A 109 7.75 -2.10 12.16
C ARG A 109 8.16 -2.94 13.37
N GLU A 110 9.07 -2.44 14.19
CA GLU A 110 9.54 -3.11 15.40
C GLU A 110 8.38 -3.45 16.34
N ARG A 111 7.55 -2.44 16.67
CA ARG A 111 6.36 -2.63 17.52
C ARG A 111 5.38 -3.64 16.94
N THR A 112 5.18 -3.62 15.62
CA THR A 112 4.31 -4.58 14.92
C THR A 112 4.86 -6.01 15.04
N MET A 113 6.17 -6.19 14.84
CA MET A 113 6.83 -7.49 14.95
C MET A 113 6.76 -8.04 16.37
N ALA A 114 7.00 -7.20 17.38
CA ALA A 114 6.83 -7.56 18.79
C ALA A 114 5.39 -7.99 19.11
N GLY A 115 4.40 -7.23 18.62
CA GLY A 115 2.98 -7.58 18.76
C GLY A 115 2.60 -8.91 18.10
N LEU A 116 3.12 -9.17 16.89
CA LEU A 116 2.93 -10.44 16.18
C LEU A 116 3.58 -11.61 16.93
N ALA A 117 4.79 -11.42 17.47
CA ALA A 117 5.47 -12.43 18.28
C ALA A 117 4.67 -12.77 19.54
N ALA A 118 4.22 -11.75 20.29
CA ALA A 118 3.37 -11.94 21.48
C ALA A 118 2.03 -12.61 21.15
N ALA A 119 1.43 -12.29 20.00
CA ALA A 119 0.21 -12.97 19.55
C ALA A 119 0.46 -14.45 19.21
N ARG A 120 1.57 -14.76 18.55
CA ARG A 120 1.99 -16.15 18.26
C ARG A 120 2.25 -16.94 19.53
N ALA A 121 2.91 -16.35 20.52
CA ALA A 121 3.13 -16.96 21.84
C ALA A 121 1.81 -17.31 22.54
N ARG A 122 0.78 -16.46 22.39
CA ARG A 122 -0.61 -16.74 22.84
C ARG A 122 -1.40 -17.70 21.92
N GLY A 123 -0.72 -18.38 20.99
CA GLY A 123 -1.32 -19.37 20.10
C GLY A 123 -2.06 -18.81 18.89
N ARG A 124 -1.94 -17.52 18.56
CA ARG A 124 -2.50 -16.96 17.31
C ARG A 124 -1.60 -17.31 16.13
N LYS A 125 -2.09 -18.17 15.23
CA LYS A 125 -1.33 -18.66 14.07
C LYS A 125 -1.08 -17.60 12.98
N GLY A 126 -1.98 -16.60 12.86
CA GLY A 126 -1.93 -15.59 11.80
C GLY A 126 -2.25 -16.15 10.40
N GLY A 127 -2.06 -15.33 9.36
CA GLY A 127 -2.26 -15.72 7.95
C GLY A 127 -3.72 -15.84 7.49
N ARG A 128 -3.92 -16.13 6.20
CA ARG A 128 -5.25 -16.38 5.63
C ARG A 128 -5.77 -17.72 6.12
N LYS A 129 -7.01 -17.74 6.61
CA LYS A 129 -7.69 -18.99 6.99
C LYS A 129 -7.88 -19.87 5.76
N PHE A 130 -7.87 -21.18 5.95
CA PHE A 130 -8.26 -22.12 4.90
C PHE A 130 -9.72 -21.86 4.48
N ALA A 131 -9.98 -21.99 3.18
CA ALA A 131 -11.30 -21.83 2.58
C ALA A 131 -12.26 -22.96 2.98
N LEU A 132 -11.74 -24.18 3.14
CA LEU A 132 -12.52 -25.35 3.54
C LEU A 132 -12.24 -25.74 5.00
N SER A 133 -13.32 -26.08 5.72
CA SER A 133 -13.27 -26.73 7.03
C SER A 133 -12.86 -28.20 6.91
N LYS A 134 -12.50 -28.83 8.04
CA LYS A 134 -12.19 -30.28 8.06
C LYS A 134 -13.32 -31.15 7.51
N ALA A 135 -14.57 -30.81 7.84
CA ALA A 135 -15.74 -31.54 7.35
C ALA A 135 -15.88 -31.40 5.83
N GLN A 136 -15.73 -30.18 5.32
CA GLN A 136 -15.78 -29.92 3.88
C GLN A 136 -14.63 -30.58 3.11
N VAL A 137 -13.42 -30.65 3.70
CA VAL A 137 -12.30 -31.39 3.08
C VAL A 137 -12.62 -32.88 2.98
N ARG A 138 -13.19 -33.48 4.02
CA ARG A 138 -13.60 -34.91 3.99
C ARG A 138 -14.72 -35.16 3.00
N LEU A 139 -15.70 -34.27 2.93
CA LEU A 139 -16.78 -34.34 1.94
C LEU A 139 -16.21 -34.26 0.52
N ALA A 140 -15.37 -33.26 0.25
CA ALA A 140 -14.70 -33.11 -1.04
C ALA A 140 -13.87 -34.35 -1.38
N GLN A 141 -13.16 -34.93 -0.41
CA GLN A 141 -12.38 -36.16 -0.59
C GLN A 141 -13.26 -37.33 -1.03
N ALA A 142 -14.38 -37.56 -0.34
CA ALA A 142 -15.30 -38.66 -0.62
C ALA A 142 -16.01 -38.47 -1.97
N ALA A 143 -16.47 -37.24 -2.27
CA ALA A 143 -17.13 -36.92 -3.53
C ALA A 143 -16.17 -37.10 -4.71
N MET A 144 -14.95 -36.55 -4.63
CA MET A 144 -13.95 -36.67 -5.70
C MET A 144 -13.45 -38.11 -5.93
N ALA A 145 -13.64 -39.04 -4.99
CA ALA A 145 -13.32 -40.45 -5.19
C ALA A 145 -14.39 -41.19 -6.02
N GLN A 146 -15.59 -40.62 -6.16
CA GLN A 146 -16.66 -41.19 -6.98
C GLN A 146 -16.50 -40.74 -8.43
N ARG A 147 -16.57 -41.70 -9.37
CA ARG A 147 -16.36 -41.44 -10.80
C ARG A 147 -17.40 -40.51 -11.44
N ASP A 148 -18.60 -40.45 -10.88
CA ASP A 148 -19.73 -39.70 -11.45
C ASP A 148 -19.88 -38.29 -10.86
N THR A 149 -18.93 -37.85 -10.03
CA THR A 149 -19.01 -36.53 -9.38
C THR A 149 -18.79 -35.38 -10.35
N SER A 150 -19.79 -34.51 -10.45
CA SER A 150 -19.64 -33.21 -11.11
C SER A 150 -18.80 -32.28 -10.24
N VAL A 151 -17.53 -32.07 -10.65
CA VAL A 151 -16.61 -31.11 -9.99
C VAL A 151 -17.21 -29.70 -9.94
N SER A 152 -17.99 -29.34 -10.96
CA SER A 152 -18.59 -28.00 -11.05
C SER A 152 -19.65 -27.77 -9.97
N ASP A 153 -20.49 -28.77 -9.72
CA ASP A 153 -21.58 -28.65 -8.75
C ASP A 153 -21.07 -28.79 -7.32
N LEU A 154 -20.09 -29.68 -7.10
CA LEU A 154 -19.35 -29.76 -5.85
C LEU A 154 -18.70 -28.41 -5.47
N CYS A 155 -18.08 -27.72 -6.43
CA CYS A 155 -17.51 -26.40 -6.22
C CYS A 155 -18.57 -25.36 -5.81
N LYS A 156 -19.74 -25.35 -6.47
CA LYS A 156 -20.84 -24.44 -6.12
C LYS A 156 -21.35 -24.70 -4.71
N GLU A 157 -21.55 -25.96 -4.34
CA GLU A 157 -22.05 -26.36 -3.02
C GLU A 157 -21.05 -26.00 -1.91
N LEU A 158 -19.75 -26.18 -2.17
CA LEU A 158 -18.69 -25.79 -1.24
C LEU A 158 -18.39 -24.27 -1.26
N GLY A 159 -19.00 -23.50 -2.16
CA GLY A 159 -18.78 -22.06 -2.30
C GLY A 159 -17.34 -21.69 -2.70
N ILE A 160 -16.66 -22.55 -3.46
CA ILE A 160 -15.26 -22.34 -3.88
C ILE A 160 -15.08 -22.59 -5.37
N GLU A 161 -14.06 -21.96 -5.96
CA GLU A 161 -13.67 -22.21 -7.35
C GLU A 161 -12.92 -23.54 -7.50
N ARG A 162 -12.93 -24.09 -8.73
CA ARG A 162 -12.21 -25.34 -9.08
C ARG A 162 -10.72 -25.26 -8.74
N VAL A 163 -10.09 -24.12 -8.98
CA VAL A 163 -8.67 -23.87 -8.64
C VAL A 163 -8.44 -24.00 -7.13
N THR A 164 -9.39 -23.55 -6.32
CA THR A 164 -9.31 -23.70 -4.87
C THR A 164 -9.51 -25.16 -4.49
N LEU A 165 -10.51 -25.86 -5.04
CA LEU A 165 -10.78 -27.27 -4.74
C LEU A 165 -9.53 -28.14 -4.98
N TYR A 166 -8.88 -27.99 -6.13
CA TYR A 166 -7.69 -28.77 -6.50
C TYR A 166 -6.43 -28.45 -5.68
N ARG A 167 -6.44 -27.43 -4.81
CA ARG A 167 -5.37 -27.26 -3.79
C ARG A 167 -5.57 -28.18 -2.59
N TYR A 168 -6.82 -28.60 -2.32
CA TYR A 168 -7.17 -29.45 -1.18
C TYR A 168 -7.26 -30.93 -1.57
N VAL A 169 -7.87 -31.24 -2.71
CA VAL A 169 -8.17 -32.62 -3.13
C VAL A 169 -7.92 -32.77 -4.63
N GLY A 170 -7.22 -33.84 -5.05
CA GLY A 170 -7.00 -34.15 -6.46
C GLY A 170 -8.17 -34.86 -7.14
N PRO A 171 -8.10 -35.10 -8.46
CA PRO A 171 -9.19 -35.69 -9.25
C PRO A 171 -9.72 -37.04 -8.75
N ASN A 172 -8.88 -37.82 -8.07
CA ASN A 172 -9.21 -39.16 -7.59
C ASN A 172 -9.55 -39.21 -6.08
N GLY A 173 -9.79 -38.05 -5.45
CA GLY A 173 -10.00 -37.98 -3.99
C GLY A 173 -8.71 -38.02 -3.16
N GLU A 174 -7.54 -37.91 -3.77
CA GLU A 174 -6.26 -37.83 -3.06
C GLU A 174 -6.10 -36.48 -2.31
N LEU A 175 -5.65 -36.51 -1.06
CA LEU A 175 -5.42 -35.29 -0.29
C LEU A 175 -4.14 -34.59 -0.74
N ARG A 176 -4.27 -33.31 -1.11
CA ARG A 176 -3.16 -32.42 -1.47
C ARG A 176 -2.74 -31.56 -0.28
N ASP A 177 -1.67 -30.77 -0.42
CA ASP A 177 -1.03 -30.01 0.67
C ASP A 177 -2.04 -29.28 1.58
N TYR A 178 -3.00 -28.54 1.01
CA TYR A 178 -3.96 -27.80 1.84
C TYR A 178 -4.92 -28.73 2.57
N GLY A 179 -5.37 -29.80 1.92
CA GLY A 179 -6.25 -30.80 2.52
C GLY A 179 -5.57 -31.50 3.70
N GLN A 180 -4.33 -31.94 3.50
CA GLN A 180 -3.50 -32.56 4.54
C GLN A 180 -3.32 -31.61 5.74
N ARG A 181 -2.97 -30.34 5.49
CA ARG A 181 -2.75 -29.34 6.54
C ARG A 181 -4.01 -28.98 7.32
N VAL A 182 -5.18 -28.96 6.66
CA VAL A 182 -6.47 -28.71 7.33
C VAL A 182 -6.83 -29.85 8.26
N LEU A 183 -6.65 -31.10 7.80
CA LEU A 183 -6.99 -32.28 8.59
C LEU A 183 -5.99 -32.50 9.74
N ALA A 184 -4.71 -32.22 9.51
CA ALA A 184 -3.64 -32.34 10.51
C ALA A 184 -3.65 -31.22 11.56
N ALA A 185 -4.27 -30.07 11.29
CA ALA A 185 -4.37 -29.00 12.27
C ALA A 185 -5.17 -29.47 13.49
N LYS A 186 -4.60 -29.43 14.71
CA LYS A 186 -5.34 -29.75 15.95
C LYS A 186 -6.61 -28.89 16.04
N THR A 187 -7.75 -29.53 16.35
CA THR A 187 -8.98 -28.81 16.68
C THR A 187 -8.67 -27.97 17.93
N ARG A 188 -8.96 -26.67 17.83
CA ARG A 188 -8.72 -25.73 18.93
C ARG A 188 -9.72 -25.96 20.05
#